data_AF-E2N7V7-F1
#
_entry.id   AF-E2N7V7-F1
#
_cell.length_a   1.000
_cell.length_b   1.000
_cell.length_c   1.000
_cell.angle_alpha   90.00
_cell.angle_beta   90.00
_cell.angle_gamma   90.00
#
_symmetry.space_group_name_H-M   'P 1'
#
loop_
_entity.id
_entity.type
_entity.pdbx_description
1 polymer ?
#
loop_
_entity_poly.entity_id
_entity_poly.type
_entity_poly.pdbx_seq_one_letter_code
_entity_poly.pdbx_strand_id
1 'polypeptide(L)'
;MYGKMKEHLSNTLAEIKEAGLYKEERLIESAQQAAITVKGKEVLNFCANNYLGLSNHPRLIAAAQKMMDHRGYGMSSVRFICGTQDIHKELEAAISDYFKTEDTI
;
A
#
# COMPACT_ATOMS: atom_id res chain seq x y z
N MET A 1 23.16 28.27 -3.42
CA MET A 1 21.74 27.92 -3.63
C MET A 1 21.27 26.79 -2.73
N TYR A 2 21.98 25.65 -2.69
CA TYR A 2 21.64 24.51 -1.82
C TYR A 2 21.57 24.83 -0.31
N GLY A 3 22.50 25.63 0.21
CA GLY A 3 22.53 26.00 1.64
C GLY A 3 21.28 26.75 2.12
N LYS A 4 20.80 27.73 1.34
CA LYS A 4 19.60 28.50 1.67
C LYS A 4 18.35 27.64 1.71
N MET A 5 18.22 26.67 0.79
CA MET A 5 17.09 25.75 0.78
C MET A 5 17.15 24.80 1.99
N LYS A 6 18.33 24.27 2.33
CA LYS A 6 18.50 23.41 3.51
C LYS A 6 18.14 24.14 4.80
N GLU A 7 18.57 25.39 4.94
CA GLU A 7 18.25 26.24 6.09
C GLU A 7 16.76 26.50 6.20
N HIS A 8 16.11 26.91 5.09
CA HIS A 8 14.67 27.11 5.03
C HIS A 8 13.89 25.85 5.45
N LEU A 9 14.25 24.67 4.92
CA LEU A 9 13.63 23.40 5.29
C LEU A 9 13.84 23.05 6.77
N SER A 10 15.03 23.31 7.31
CA SER A 10 15.35 23.02 8.71
C SER A 10 14.52 23.89 9.66
N ASN A 11 14.40 25.18 9.34
CA ASN A 11 13.59 26.13 10.12
C ASN A 11 12.10 25.77 10.04
N THR A 12 11.59 25.48 8.84
CA THR A 12 10.18 25.05 8.65
C THR A 12 9.87 23.78 9.44
N LEU A 13 10.80 22.80 9.47
CA LEU A 13 10.62 21.59 10.28
C LEU A 13 10.64 21.88 11.78
N ALA A 14 11.45 22.84 12.24
CA ALA A 14 11.45 23.26 13.64
C ALA A 14 10.12 23.92 14.02
N GLU A 15 9.61 24.82 13.19
CA GLU A 15 8.30 25.47 13.37
C GLU A 15 7.16 24.46 13.41
N ILE A 16 7.15 23.47 12.51
CA ILE A 16 6.14 22.38 12.50
C ILE A 16 6.21 21.55 13.79
N LYS A 17 7.41 21.30 14.33
CA LYS A 17 7.60 20.58 15.60
C LYS A 17 7.12 21.40 16.79
N GLU A 18 7.49 22.68 16.86
CA GLU A 18 7.06 23.60 17.92
C GLU A 18 5.54 23.76 17.93
N ALA A 19 4.91 23.80 16.76
CA ALA A 19 3.46 23.84 16.61
C ALA A 19 2.74 22.52 16.93
N GLY A 20 3.46 21.43 17.23
CA GLY A 20 2.87 20.10 17.47
C GLY A 20 2.23 19.45 16.23
N LEU A 21 2.55 19.95 15.04
CA LEU A 21 2.03 19.47 13.75
C LEU A 21 2.93 18.40 13.13
N TYR A 22 4.11 18.16 13.71
CA TYR A 22 5.04 17.14 13.27
C TYR A 22 4.45 15.75 13.52
N LYS A 23 4.39 14.93 12.47
CA LYS A 23 3.87 13.57 12.55
C LYS A 23 5.03 12.60 12.73
N GLU A 24 4.99 11.84 13.81
CA GLU A 24 5.88 10.71 14.00
C GLU A 24 5.25 9.43 13.50
N GLU A 25 6.04 8.63 12.82
CA GLU A 25 5.66 7.29 12.41
C GLU A 25 5.72 6.34 13.60
N ARG A 26 4.76 5.42 13.67
CA ARG A 26 4.78 4.32 14.63
C ARG A 26 5.01 3.04 13.86
N LEU A 27 6.07 2.32 14.22
CA LEU A 27 6.38 1.03 13.61
C LEU A 27 5.34 0.00 14.04
N ILE A 28 4.72 -0.64 13.06
CA ILE A 28 3.86 -1.81 13.25
C ILE A 28 4.72 -3.05 13.00
N GLU A 29 4.76 -3.96 13.98
CA GLU A 29 5.65 -5.13 14.02
C GLU A 29 4.93 -6.43 13.63
N SER A 30 3.61 -6.38 13.41
CA SER A 30 2.76 -7.52 13.04
C SER A 30 2.12 -7.33 11.66
N ALA A 31 1.48 -8.39 11.14
CA ALA A 31 0.58 -8.26 10.00
C ALA A 31 -0.64 -7.37 10.34
N GLN A 32 -1.26 -6.79 9.31
CA GLN A 32 -2.42 -5.90 9.47
C GLN A 32 -3.69 -6.70 9.81
N GLN A 33 -4.31 -6.38 10.94
CA GLN A 33 -5.54 -7.00 11.44
C GLN A 33 -6.16 -6.12 12.53
N ALA A 34 -7.24 -6.57 13.19
CA ALA A 34 -7.87 -5.81 14.26
C ALA A 34 -6.93 -5.53 15.45
N ALA A 35 -6.11 -6.50 15.85
CA ALA A 35 -5.08 -6.36 16.88
C ALA A 35 -3.66 -6.35 16.27
N ILE A 36 -2.92 -5.27 16.46
CA ILE A 36 -1.57 -5.10 15.90
C ILE A 36 -0.53 -4.93 17.00
N THR A 37 0.73 -5.24 16.69
CA THR A 37 1.86 -4.98 17.60
C THR A 37 2.53 -3.66 17.27
N VAL A 38 2.63 -2.76 18.24
CA VAL A 38 3.35 -1.48 18.15
C VAL A 38 4.24 -1.33 19.38
N LYS A 39 5.54 -1.13 19.18
CA LYS A 39 6.53 -1.03 20.28
C LYS A 39 6.46 -2.24 21.22
N GLY A 40 6.36 -3.45 20.67
CA GLY A 40 6.24 -4.70 21.43
C GLY A 40 4.94 -4.90 22.21
N LYS A 41 3.92 -4.06 22.01
CA LYS A 41 2.62 -4.17 22.69
C LYS A 41 1.49 -4.41 21.71
N GLU A 42 0.58 -5.32 22.06
CA GLU A 42 -0.66 -5.53 21.31
C GLU A 42 -1.65 -4.40 21.60
N VAL A 43 -2.21 -3.82 20.53
CA VAL A 43 -3.22 -2.75 20.58
C VAL A 43 -4.29 -2.99 19.51
N LEU A 44 -5.50 -2.50 19.75
CA LEU A 44 -6.57 -2.52 18.74
C LEU A 44 -6.40 -1.36 17.74
N ASN A 45 -6.47 -1.67 16.45
CA ASN A 45 -6.29 -0.72 15.36
C ASN A 45 -7.63 -0.19 14.84
N PHE A 46 -7.96 1.04 15.22
CA PHE A 46 -9.17 1.76 14.77
C PHE A 46 -8.90 2.83 13.70
N CYS A 47 -7.69 2.87 13.12
CA CYS A 47 -7.32 3.84 12.10
C CYS A 47 -6.79 3.20 10.80
N ALA A 48 -7.16 1.95 10.53
CA ALA A 48 -6.86 1.28 9.27
C ALA A 48 -7.97 1.45 8.23
N ASN A 49 -7.58 1.44 6.95
CA ASN A 49 -8.51 1.32 5.82
C ASN A 49 -8.87 -0.14 5.49
N ASN A 50 -8.64 -1.08 6.41
CA ASN A 50 -8.86 -2.52 6.23
C ASN A 50 -10.30 -2.92 6.59
N TYR A 51 -11.28 -2.29 5.94
CA TYR A 51 -12.70 -2.38 6.30
C TYR A 51 -13.25 -3.81 6.34
N LEU A 52 -12.81 -4.65 5.39
CA LEU A 52 -13.27 -6.03 5.24
C LEU A 52 -12.32 -7.06 5.88
N GLY A 53 -11.26 -6.60 6.56
CA GLY A 53 -10.28 -7.51 7.18
C GLY A 53 -9.43 -8.30 6.18
N LEU A 54 -9.32 -7.84 4.92
CA LEU A 54 -8.69 -8.61 3.85
C LEU A 54 -7.16 -8.46 3.76
N SER A 55 -6.56 -7.43 4.36
CA SER A 55 -5.11 -7.15 4.22
C SER A 55 -4.18 -8.31 4.65
N ASN A 56 -4.61 -9.17 5.57
CA ASN A 56 -3.86 -10.36 6.01
C ASN A 56 -4.67 -11.66 5.81
N HIS A 57 -5.61 -11.67 4.85
CA HIS A 57 -6.49 -12.82 4.67
C HIS A 57 -5.73 -13.98 3.99
N PRO A 58 -5.75 -15.22 4.55
CA PRO A 58 -4.92 -16.33 4.10
C PRO A 58 -5.12 -16.69 2.62
N ARG A 59 -6.37 -16.62 2.14
CA ARG A 59 -6.69 -16.85 0.71
C ARG A 59 -5.99 -15.86 -0.23
N LEU A 60 -5.85 -14.60 0.17
CA LEU A 60 -5.19 -13.58 -0.67
C LEU A 60 -3.68 -13.74 -0.65
N ILE A 61 -3.11 -14.07 0.51
CA ILE A 61 -1.68 -14.38 0.64
C ILE A 61 -1.31 -15.57 -0.27
N ALA A 62 -2.09 -16.66 -0.20
CA ALA A 62 -1.85 -17.84 -1.03
C ALA A 62 -2.00 -17.53 -2.53
N ALA A 63 -2.98 -16.72 -2.92
CA ALA A 63 -3.16 -16.30 -4.32
C ALA A 63 -1.96 -15.47 -4.81
N ALA A 64 -1.44 -14.55 -3.99
CA ALA A 64 -0.28 -13.75 -4.33
C ALA A 64 0.99 -14.59 -4.50
N GLN A 65 1.25 -15.52 -3.57
CA GLN A 65 2.38 -16.45 -3.65
C GLN A 65 2.33 -17.28 -4.94
N LYS A 66 1.19 -17.91 -5.21
CA LYS A 66 0.98 -18.70 -6.43
C LYS A 66 1.17 -17.86 -7.69
N MET A 67 0.68 -16.61 -7.70
CA MET A 67 0.83 -15.73 -8.85
C MET A 67 2.30 -15.39 -9.11
N MET A 68 3.08 -15.10 -8.07
CA MET A 68 4.51 -14.83 -8.21
C MET A 68 5.26 -16.05 -8.75
N ASP A 69 4.92 -17.26 -8.31
CA ASP A 69 5.52 -18.50 -8.82
C ASP A 69 5.24 -18.71 -10.31
N HIS A 70 4.03 -18.38 -10.77
CA HIS A 70 3.64 -18.58 -12.17
C HIS A 70 4.04 -17.43 -13.10
N ARG A 71 4.09 -16.19 -12.61
CA ARG A 71 4.16 -14.97 -13.44
C ARG A 71 5.33 -14.05 -13.12
N GLY A 72 6.14 -14.40 -12.13
CA GLY A 72 7.24 -13.57 -11.65
C GLY A 72 6.77 -12.42 -10.77
N TYR A 73 7.73 -11.66 -10.26
CA TYR A 73 7.48 -10.57 -9.31
C TYR A 73 7.04 -9.26 -9.99
N GLY A 74 7.60 -8.93 -11.15
CA GLY A 74 7.35 -7.65 -11.80
C GLY A 74 7.49 -7.71 -13.31
N MET A 75 6.82 -6.78 -13.99
CA MET A 75 6.75 -6.74 -15.45
C MET A 75 7.85 -5.91 -16.12
N SER A 76 8.53 -5.05 -15.37
CA SER A 76 9.61 -4.16 -15.86
C SER A 76 9.25 -3.35 -17.13
N SER A 77 7.96 -3.09 -17.35
CA SER A 77 7.44 -2.47 -18.58
C SER A 77 6.03 -1.93 -18.39
N VAL A 78 5.64 -1.00 -19.26
CA VAL A 78 4.27 -0.48 -19.37
C VAL A 78 3.40 -1.43 -20.21
N ARG A 79 2.07 -1.30 -20.07
CA ARG A 79 1.08 -2.21 -20.66
C ARG A 79 1.26 -2.47 -22.15
N PHE A 80 1.43 -1.43 -22.98
CA PHE A 80 1.43 -1.56 -24.44
C PHE A 80 2.74 -2.12 -25.03
N ILE A 81 3.84 -2.12 -24.29
CA ILE A 81 5.14 -2.63 -24.76
C ILE A 81 5.24 -4.12 -24.46
N CYS A 82 5.41 -4.47 -23.20
CA CYS A 82 5.48 -5.86 -22.74
C CYS A 82 5.00 -6.04 -21.29
N GLY A 83 4.22 -5.09 -20.77
CA GLY A 83 3.72 -5.09 -19.39
C GLY A 83 2.35 -5.75 -19.20
N THR A 84 1.71 -6.26 -20.26
CA THR A 84 0.38 -6.89 -20.15
C THR A 84 0.49 -8.41 -20.17
N GLN A 85 0.16 -9.03 -19.04
CA GLN A 85 -0.15 -10.47 -18.96
C GLN A 85 -1.66 -10.69 -19.06
N ASP A 86 -2.07 -11.89 -19.45
CA ASP A 86 -3.47 -12.35 -19.44
C ASP A 86 -4.21 -12.03 -18.12
N ILE A 87 -3.59 -12.20 -16.95
CA ILE A 87 -4.21 -11.93 -15.65
C ILE A 87 -4.65 -10.47 -15.47
N HIS A 88 -4.02 -9.53 -16.18
CA HIS A 88 -4.49 -8.14 -16.20
C HIS A 88 -5.84 -8.03 -16.91
N LYS A 89 -5.98 -8.70 -18.07
CA LYS A 89 -7.24 -8.73 -18.82
C LYS A 89 -8.32 -9.51 -18.09
N GLU A 90 -7.97 -10.61 -17.42
CA GLU A 90 -8.90 -11.35 -16.57
C GLU A 90 -9.42 -10.49 -15.40
N LEU A 91 -8.53 -9.72 -14.77
CA LEU A 91 -8.92 -8.80 -13.69
C LEU A 91 -9.82 -7.67 -14.20
N GLU A 92 -9.47 -7.03 -15.33
CA GLU A 92 -10.28 -5.98 -15.95
C GLU A 92 -11.70 -6.48 -16.28
N ALA A 93 -11.81 -7.68 -16.87
CA ALA A 93 -13.10 -8.30 -17.16
C ALA A 93 -13.89 -8.62 -15.88
N ALA A 94 -13.24 -9.13 -14.84
CA ALA A 94 -13.89 -9.42 -13.56
C ALA A 94 -14.39 -8.15 -12.85
N ILE A 95 -13.63 -7.04 -12.92
CA ILE A 95 -14.05 -5.75 -12.37
C ILE A 95 -15.25 -5.21 -13.15
N SER A 96 -15.19 -5.26 -14.48
CA SER A 96 -16.29 -4.80 -15.34
C SER A 96 -17.57 -5.61 -15.10
N ASP A 97 -17.46 -6.93 -14.97
CA ASP A 97 -18.60 -7.77 -14.60
C ASP A 97 -19.13 -7.44 -13.20
N TYR A 98 -18.27 -7.20 -12.22
CA TYR A 98 -18.70 -6.88 -10.86
C TYR A 98 -19.46 -5.55 -10.79
N PHE A 99 -18.91 -4.48 -11.40
CA PHE A 99 -19.50 -3.14 -11.36
C PHE A 99 -20.52 -2.87 -12.48
N LYS A 100 -20.70 -3.84 -13.40
CA LYS A 100 -21.59 -3.72 -14.56
C LYS A 100 -21.24 -2.54 -15.46
N THR A 101 -19.96 -2.40 -15.76
CA THR A 101 -19.43 -1.43 -16.72
C THR A 101 -19.08 -2.12 -18.05
N GLU A 102 -18.95 -1.34 -19.12
CA GLU A 102 -18.62 -1.88 -20.44
C GLU A 102 -17.17 -2.40 -20.51
N ASP A 103 -16.23 -1.70 -19.88
CA ASP A 103 -14.82 -2.06 -19.83
C ASP A 103 -14.14 -1.48 -18.58
N THR A 104 -12.92 -1.93 -18.29
CA THR A 104 -12.02 -1.43 -17.24
C THR A 104 -10.58 -1.47 -17.75
N ILE A 105 -9.79 -0.44 -17.45
CA ILE A 105 -8.34 -0.36 -17.74
C ILE A 105 -7.56 0.18 -16.56
#